data_AF-A0A6A5FYG0-F1
#
_entry.id   AF-A0A6A5FYG0-F1
#
_cell.length_a   1.000
_cell.length_b   1.000
_cell.length_c   1.000
_cell.angle_alpha   90.00
_cell.angle_beta   90.00
_cell.angle_gamma   90.00
#
_symmetry.space_group_name_H-M   'P 1'
#
loop_
_entity.id
_entity.type
_entity.pdbx_description
1 polymer ?
#
loop_
_entity_poly.entity_id
_entity_poly.type
_entity_poly.pdbx_seq_one_letter_code
_entity_poly.pdbx_strand_id
1 'polypeptide(L)'
;MTRTLLTVLFFVLISKAYSDCYFAFLQASGACSSDSDCGGSPCVMDVKSGSHVCCKPKAGTTAPKCPGGMTYSGIPVLCDPADGDDGCPAGSTCSASSTDFTKDSASPNSLCCKP
;
A
#
# COMPACT_ATOMS: atom_id res chain seq x y z
N MET A 1 -27.26 -41.57 -20.60
CA MET A 1 -28.10 -41.17 -19.45
C MET A 1 -27.20 -41.04 -18.24
N THR A 2 -26.64 -39.84 -18.02
CA THR A 2 -27.10 -38.83 -17.03
C THR A 2 -26.76 -39.21 -15.58
N ARG A 3 -25.73 -38.55 -15.05
CA ARG A 3 -25.58 -38.08 -13.65
C ARG A 3 -24.27 -37.31 -13.55
N THR A 4 -24.23 -36.09 -14.09
CA THR A 4 -24.40 -34.85 -13.33
C THR A 4 -23.24 -34.70 -12.33
N LEU A 5 -22.07 -34.20 -12.78
CA LEU A 5 -21.75 -32.76 -12.72
C LEU A 5 -22.17 -32.15 -11.38
N LEU A 6 -21.47 -32.44 -10.27
CA LEU A 6 -21.55 -31.58 -9.08
C LEU A 6 -20.39 -31.77 -8.09
N THR A 7 -19.16 -31.89 -8.59
CA THR A 7 -17.96 -31.76 -7.74
C THR A 7 -16.88 -31.00 -8.50
N VAL A 8 -17.28 -29.97 -9.24
CA VAL A 8 -16.38 -28.83 -9.46
C VAL A 8 -16.44 -28.03 -8.17
N LEU A 9 -15.73 -28.53 -7.16
CA LEU A 9 -15.38 -27.74 -5.99
C LEU A 9 -14.80 -26.44 -6.54
N PHE A 10 -15.56 -25.38 -6.32
CA PHE A 10 -15.18 -23.98 -6.44
C PHE A 10 -13.94 -23.77 -5.56
N PHE A 11 -12.77 -24.23 -6.01
CA PHE A 11 -11.51 -23.66 -5.60
C PHE A 11 -11.48 -22.28 -6.22
N VAL A 12 -12.18 -21.34 -5.56
CA VAL A 12 -11.89 -19.92 -5.68
C VAL A 12 -10.45 -19.80 -5.21
N LEU A 13 -9.53 -19.93 -6.16
CA LEU A 13 -8.17 -19.45 -6.02
C LEU A 13 -8.34 -17.97 -5.70
N ILE A 14 -8.29 -17.65 -4.41
CA ILE A 14 -8.08 -16.28 -3.95
C ILE A 14 -6.65 -15.98 -4.41
N SER A 15 -6.53 -15.60 -5.68
CA SER A 15 -5.37 -14.91 -6.21
C SER A 15 -5.30 -13.63 -5.40
N LYS A 16 -4.61 -13.69 -4.25
CA LYS A 16 -4.21 -12.52 -3.51
C LYS A 16 -3.26 -11.81 -4.46
N ALA A 17 -3.82 -10.97 -5.33
CA ALA A 17 -3.05 -10.07 -6.16
C ALA A 17 -2.30 -9.23 -5.13
N TYR A 18 -1.00 -9.50 -4.99
CA TYR A 18 -0.11 -8.57 -4.31
C TYR A 18 -0.40 -7.21 -4.92
N SER A 19 -0.86 -6.27 -4.10
CA SER A 19 -1.19 -4.94 -4.58
C SER A 19 0.08 -4.38 -5.20
N ASP A 20 0.03 -4.06 -6.49
CA ASP A 20 1.17 -3.51 -7.24
C ASP A 20 1.66 -2.18 -6.64
N CYS A 21 0.90 -1.62 -5.68
CA CYS A 21 1.13 -0.38 -4.99
C CYS A 21 1.74 -0.51 -3.59
N TYR A 22 2.42 -1.62 -3.29
CA TYR A 22 3.16 -1.91 -2.05
C TYR A 22 2.31 -2.02 -0.77
N PHE A 23 1.24 -1.23 -0.62
CA PHE A 23 0.48 -1.11 0.62
C PHE A 23 -0.99 -1.47 0.46
N ALA A 24 -1.56 -2.06 1.51
CA ALA A 24 -2.96 -2.51 1.55
C ALA A 24 -4.00 -1.39 1.39
N PHE A 25 -3.63 -0.15 1.74
CA PHE A 25 -4.47 1.04 1.57
C PHE A 25 -4.35 1.70 0.18
N LEU A 26 -3.51 1.17 -0.72
CA LEU A 26 -3.35 1.64 -2.10
C LEU A 26 -3.82 0.59 -3.12
N GLN A 27 -4.16 1.05 -4.32
CA GLN A 27 -4.53 0.22 -5.46
C GLN A 27 -4.00 0.80 -6.77
N ALA A 28 -3.66 -0.08 -7.71
CA ALA A 28 -3.21 0.30 -9.04
C ALA A 28 -4.35 0.92 -9.86
N SER A 29 -4.03 1.94 -10.65
CA SER A 29 -5.00 2.69 -11.46
C SER A 29 -4.37 3.23 -12.73
N GLY A 30 -4.51 2.51 -13.84
CA GLY A 30 -4.01 2.95 -15.14
C GLY A 30 -2.48 2.97 -15.25
N ALA A 31 -1.98 3.02 -16.48
CA ALA A 31 -0.55 3.12 -16.76
C ALA A 31 -0.07 4.58 -16.65
N CYS A 32 1.21 4.77 -16.34
CA CYS A 32 1.84 6.08 -16.22
C CYS A 32 3.29 6.06 -16.68
N SER A 33 3.89 7.24 -16.86
CA SER A 33 5.33 7.43 -17.05
C SER A 33 5.95 8.34 -15.98
N SER A 34 5.12 9.12 -15.28
CA SER A 34 5.52 10.01 -14.18
C SER A 34 4.37 10.23 -13.18
N ASP A 35 4.68 10.72 -11.98
CA ASP A 35 3.68 11.06 -10.94
C ASP A 35 2.65 12.11 -11.41
N SER A 36 3.06 12.97 -12.35
CA SER A 36 2.20 13.97 -12.99
C SER A 36 1.00 13.35 -13.70
N ASP A 37 1.21 12.20 -14.36
CA ASP A 37 0.15 11.46 -15.07
C ASP A 37 -0.92 10.93 -14.10
N CYS A 38 -0.55 10.80 -12.83
CA CYS A 38 -1.36 10.24 -11.76
C CYS A 38 -2.05 11.32 -10.90
N GLY A 39 -1.94 12.59 -11.27
CA GLY A 39 -2.50 13.71 -10.50
C GLY A 39 -1.80 13.91 -9.15
N GLY A 40 -0.48 13.68 -9.11
CA GLY A 40 0.35 13.78 -7.90
C GLY A 40 0.34 12.52 -7.04
N SER A 41 -0.36 11.46 -7.47
CA SER A 41 -0.17 10.13 -6.88
C SER A 41 1.12 9.49 -7.42
N PRO A 42 1.73 8.58 -6.68
CA PRO A 42 2.95 7.88 -7.11
C PRO A 42 2.73 7.04 -8.36
N CYS A 43 3.62 7.17 -9.34
CA CYS A 43 3.75 6.29 -10.50
C CYS A 43 4.84 5.25 -10.21
N VAL A 44 4.44 4.00 -9.95
CA VAL A 44 5.37 2.94 -9.51
C VAL A 44 5.41 1.80 -10.50
N MET A 45 6.52 1.07 -10.50
CA MET A 45 6.69 -0.08 -11.38
C MET A 45 5.92 -1.29 -10.85
N ASP A 46 4.92 -1.73 -11.60
CA ASP A 46 4.31 -3.04 -11.38
C ASP A 46 5.20 -4.11 -12.04
N VAL A 47 5.89 -4.87 -11.19
CA VAL A 47 6.79 -5.96 -11.60
C VAL A 47 6.03 -7.08 -12.31
N LYS A 48 4.75 -7.30 -11.98
CA LYS A 48 3.96 -8.39 -12.57
C LYS A 48 3.54 -8.08 -14.00
N SER A 49 3.08 -6.86 -14.27
CA SER A 49 2.75 -6.45 -15.64
C SER A 49 3.97 -5.99 -16.44
N GLY A 50 5.10 -5.72 -15.78
CA GLY A 50 6.26 -5.14 -16.46
C GLY A 50 6.00 -3.71 -16.94
N SER A 51 5.11 -2.98 -16.27
CA SER A 51 4.75 -1.60 -16.63
C SER A 51 4.57 -0.69 -15.40
N HIS A 52 4.69 0.62 -15.59
CA HIS A 52 4.42 1.58 -14.53
C HIS A 52 2.92 1.85 -14.40
N VAL A 53 2.42 1.91 -13.16
CA VAL A 53 1.01 2.15 -12.82
C VAL A 53 0.86 3.23 -11.75
N CYS A 54 -0.24 3.98 -11.79
CA CYS A 54 -0.54 4.94 -10.72
C CYS A 54 -1.05 4.22 -9.48
N CYS A 55 -0.57 4.65 -8.31
CA CYS A 55 -1.00 4.11 -7.03
C CYS A 55 -1.86 5.10 -6.27
N LYS A 56 -3.17 4.84 -6.25
CA LYS A 56 -4.17 5.72 -5.64
C LYS A 56 -4.72 5.10 -4.36
N PRO A 57 -5.32 5.92 -3.47
CA PRO A 57 -6.05 5.41 -2.32
C PRO A 57 -7.10 4.37 -2.74
N LYS A 58 -7.12 3.25 -2.03
CA LYS A 58 -8.11 2.19 -2.24
C LYS A 58 -9.43 2.57 -1.58
N ALA A 59 -10.54 2.34 -2.26
CA ALA A 59 -11.85 2.63 -1.68
C ALA A 59 -12.12 1.75 -0.45
N GLY A 60 -12.64 2.35 0.61
CA GLY A 60 -12.96 1.65 1.86
C GLY A 60 -11.76 1.33 2.75
N THR A 61 -10.58 1.87 2.47
CA THR A 61 -9.40 1.77 3.33
C THR A 61 -9.07 3.10 3.99
N THR A 62 -8.38 3.02 5.12
CA THR A 62 -7.86 4.18 5.84
C THR A 62 -6.39 4.34 5.53
N ALA A 63 -5.96 5.54 5.13
CA ALA A 63 -4.54 5.86 4.90
C ALA A 63 -3.82 6.26 6.21
N PRO A 64 -2.50 6.05 6.30
CA PRO A 64 -1.73 6.47 7.46
C PRO A 64 -1.65 8.00 7.54
N LYS A 65 -1.51 8.53 8.76
CA LYS A 65 -1.35 9.97 8.98
C LYS A 65 -0.36 10.25 10.08
N CYS A 66 0.65 11.06 9.75
CA CYS A 66 1.62 11.53 10.72
C CYS A 66 0.96 12.35 11.84
N PRO A 67 1.38 12.17 13.11
CA PRO A 67 0.84 12.91 14.24
C PRO A 67 1.40 14.34 14.28
N GLY A 68 0.75 15.22 15.05
CA GLY A 68 1.34 16.50 15.46
C GLY A 68 1.68 17.50 14.35
N GLY A 69 0.98 17.45 13.21
CA GLY A 69 1.23 18.36 12.08
C GLY A 69 2.42 17.95 11.19
N MET A 70 3.12 16.87 11.54
CA MET A 70 4.15 16.28 10.69
C MET A 70 3.55 15.72 9.40
N THR A 71 4.40 15.53 8.39
CA THR A 71 4.01 15.02 7.08
C THR A 71 4.95 13.93 6.60
N TYR A 72 4.54 13.23 5.55
CA TYR A 72 5.44 12.45 4.70
C TYR A 72 5.27 12.94 3.26
N SER A 73 6.25 12.70 2.39
CA SER A 73 6.18 13.09 0.99
C SER A 73 6.13 11.85 0.10
N GLY A 74 5.26 11.86 -0.90
CA GLY A 74 5.06 10.72 -1.78
C GLY A 74 4.38 9.54 -1.09
N ILE A 75 4.95 8.34 -1.23
CA ILE A 75 4.45 7.12 -0.61
C ILE A 75 4.86 7.09 0.87
N PRO A 76 3.93 6.84 1.81
CA PRO A 76 4.29 6.66 3.22
C PRO A 76 5.20 5.45 3.40
N VAL A 77 6.31 5.64 4.11
CA VAL A 77 7.22 4.56 4.51
C VAL A 77 6.80 4.05 5.88
N LEU A 78 6.41 2.78 5.97
CA LEU A 78 6.11 2.14 7.25
C LEU A 78 7.42 1.76 7.94
N CYS A 79 7.45 1.89 9.26
CA CYS A 79 8.63 1.61 10.07
C CYS A 79 8.22 0.86 11.34
N ASP A 80 9.13 0.03 11.87
CA ASP A 80 8.96 -0.58 13.18
C ASP A 80 9.57 0.32 14.25
N PRO A 81 8.79 0.77 15.27
CA PRO A 81 9.33 1.52 16.39
C PRO A 81 10.46 0.79 17.14
N ALA A 82 10.52 -0.54 17.07
CA ALA A 82 11.59 -1.33 17.67
C ALA A 82 12.95 -1.11 16.98
N ASP A 83 12.94 -0.81 15.68
CA ASP A 83 14.14 -0.48 14.89
C ASP A 83 14.53 1.00 15.00
N GLY A 84 13.74 1.80 15.74
CA GLY A 84 13.95 3.23 15.89
C GLY A 84 13.88 3.98 14.56
N ASP A 85 14.79 4.95 14.39
CA ASP A 85 14.83 5.81 13.19
C ASP A 85 15.67 5.22 12.04
N ASP A 86 16.36 4.09 12.27
CA ASP A 86 17.21 3.47 11.25
C ASP A 86 16.40 2.95 10.05
N GLY A 87 15.11 2.69 10.25
CA GLY A 87 14.16 2.32 9.19
C GLY A 87 13.64 3.50 8.36
N CYS A 88 13.99 4.75 8.72
CA CYS A 88 13.44 5.94 8.10
C CYS A 88 14.46 6.71 7.23
N PRO A 89 13.98 7.37 6.16
CA PRO A 89 14.83 8.27 5.38
C PRO A 89 15.41 9.40 6.26
N ALA A 90 16.60 9.87 5.89
CA ALA A 90 17.29 10.95 6.60
C ALA A 90 16.37 12.16 6.84
N GLY A 91 16.33 12.64 8.09
CA GLY A 91 15.48 13.75 8.50
C GLY A 91 14.02 13.38 8.77
N SER A 92 13.68 12.09 8.78
CA SER A 92 12.39 11.57 9.22
C SER A 92 12.56 10.73 10.49
N THR A 93 11.54 10.69 11.32
CA THR A 93 11.48 9.90 12.56
C THR A 93 10.36 8.88 12.48
N CYS A 94 10.60 7.67 12.96
CA CYS A 94 9.57 6.65 13.03
C CYS A 94 8.52 7.03 14.09
N SER A 95 7.33 7.40 13.63
CA SER A 95 6.26 7.93 14.49
C SER A 95 5.02 7.06 14.43
N ALA A 96 4.35 6.90 15.58
CA ALA A 96 3.05 6.25 15.62
C ALA A 96 2.03 7.03 14.78
N SER A 97 1.30 6.34 13.89
CA SER A 97 0.25 6.95 13.09
C SER A 97 -0.88 7.46 13.97
N SER A 98 -1.39 8.65 13.64
CA SER A 98 -2.59 9.22 14.28
C SER A 98 -3.90 8.56 13.82
N THR A 99 -3.84 7.75 12.76
CA THR A 99 -4.94 6.90 12.29
C THR A 99 -4.59 5.43 12.47
N ASP A 100 -5.60 4.60 12.75
CA ASP A 100 -5.48 3.15 12.60
C ASP A 100 -5.72 2.81 11.12
N PHE A 101 -4.64 2.86 10.34
CA PHE A 101 -4.72 2.71 8.89
C PHE A 101 -4.81 1.24 8.48
N THR A 102 -5.39 1.00 7.30
CA THR A 102 -5.57 -0.34 6.75
C THR A 102 -4.23 -0.92 6.35
N LYS A 103 -3.77 -1.94 7.06
CA LYS A 103 -2.44 -2.54 6.89
C LYS A 103 -2.53 -4.06 6.99
N ASP A 104 -1.50 -4.75 6.53
CA ASP A 104 -1.38 -6.18 6.78
C ASP A 104 -1.20 -6.42 8.28
N SER A 105 -1.69 -7.56 8.78
CA SER A 105 -1.76 -7.85 10.23
C SER A 105 -0.41 -7.86 10.95
N ALA A 106 0.69 -8.00 10.21
CA ALA A 106 2.05 -7.98 10.75
C ALA A 106 2.70 -6.58 10.70
N SER A 107 2.08 -5.61 10.03
CA SER A 107 2.64 -4.27 9.91
C SER A 107 2.35 -3.44 11.18
N PRO A 108 3.35 -2.75 11.74
CA PRO A 108 3.15 -1.82 12.85
C PRO A 108 2.29 -0.63 12.43
N ASN A 109 1.59 0.00 13.39
CA ASN A 109 0.79 1.22 13.13
C ASN A 109 1.66 2.50 13.18
N SER A 110 2.79 2.48 12.47
CA SER A 110 3.80 3.54 12.50
C SER A 110 4.35 3.81 11.11
N LEU A 111 4.77 5.05 10.89
CA LEU A 111 5.33 5.51 9.62
C LEU A 111 6.41 6.58 9.84
N CYS A 112 7.29 6.73 8.87
CA CYS A 112 8.31 7.77 8.86
C CYS A 112 7.66 9.13 8.61
N CYS A 113 7.85 10.03 9.57
CA CYS A 113 7.29 11.37 9.56
C CYS A 113 8.39 12.41 9.66
N LYS A 114 8.20 13.54 8.98
CA LYS A 114 9.07 14.71 9.06
C LYS A 114 8.27 15.95 9.50
N PRO A 115 8.91 16.91 10.17
CA PRO A 115 8.31 18.21 10.49
C PRO A 115 7.78 18.95 9.26
#